data_AF-A0A7W4HT75-F1
#
_entry.id   AF-A0A7W4HT75-F1
#
_cell.length_a   1.000
_cell.length_b   1.000
_cell.length_c   1.000
_cell.angle_alpha   90.00
_cell.angle_beta   90.00
_cell.angle_gamma   90.00
#
_symmetry.space_group_name_H-M   'P 1'
#
loop_
_entity.id
_entity.type
_entity.pdbx_description
1 polymer ?
#
loop_
_entity_poly.entity_id
_entity_poly.type
_entity_poly.pdbx_seq_one_letter_code
_entity_poly.pdbx_strand_id
1 'polypeptide(L)'
;MFVLDNKRITTMRKHLGKASELIKDDAYLPMFRNRQKKYKQEFDESVEVAKKKRDPARYLASIWSVKNLEQTLLWMRSRIARAVNELARRRQEKKIRKMEKKARRETNYSGRTRLSQMYGDMGIYLKS
;
A
#
# COMPACT_ATOMS: atom_id res chain seq x y z
N MET A 1 16.37 3.50 37.41
CA MET A 1 15.78 4.56 36.58
C MET A 1 16.75 4.85 35.45
N PHE A 2 16.42 4.55 34.19
CA PHE A 2 17.33 4.83 33.06
C PHE A 2 17.29 6.33 32.77
N VAL A 3 18.30 7.07 33.22
CA VAL A 3 18.48 8.48 32.84
C VAL A 3 18.91 8.49 31.38
N LEU A 4 18.02 8.97 30.50
CA LEU A 4 18.33 9.15 29.09
C LEU A 4 19.13 10.44 28.92
N ASP A 5 20.36 10.33 28.40
CA ASP A 5 21.14 11.50 27.98
C ASP A 5 20.37 12.28 26.90
N ASN A 6 20.32 13.60 27.01
CA ASN A 6 19.73 14.51 26.03
C ASN A 6 20.25 14.25 24.61
N LYS A 7 21.56 13.97 24.44
CA LYS A 7 22.11 13.62 23.11
C LYS A 7 21.45 12.38 22.52
N ARG A 8 21.18 11.39 23.38
CA ARG A 8 20.54 10.12 22.99
C ARG A 8 19.06 10.35 22.66
N ILE A 9 18.36 11.20 23.39
CA ILE A 9 16.97 11.61 23.11
C ILE A 9 16.88 12.24 21.72
N THR A 10 17.70 13.27 21.45
CA THR A 10 17.72 13.96 20.15
C THR A 10 18.00 12.98 19.00
N THR A 11 18.95 12.07 19.19
CA THR A 11 19.28 11.05 18.19
C THR A 11 18.11 10.09 17.93
N MET A 12 17.45 9.61 18.98
CA MET A 12 16.28 8.74 18.84
C MET A 12 15.12 9.44 18.15
N ARG A 13 14.82 10.69 18.53
CA ARG A 13 13.77 11.51 17.90
C ARG A 13 14.06 11.73 16.41
N LYS A 14 15.31 12.05 16.04
CA LYS A 14 15.75 12.17 14.64
C LYS A 14 15.49 10.88 13.85
N HIS A 15 15.78 9.72 14.43
CA HIS A 15 15.54 8.43 13.74
C HIS A 15 14.06 8.02 13.66
N LEU A 16 13.27 8.38 14.66
CA LEU A 16 11.82 8.14 14.66
C LEU A 16 11.10 9.03 13.63
N GLY A 17 11.70 10.17 13.27
CA GLY A 17 11.18 11.07 12.24
C GLY A 17 9.77 11.53 12.59
N LYS A 18 8.82 11.36 11.65
CA LYS A 18 7.40 11.73 11.84
C LYS A 18 6.74 11.03 13.05
N ALA A 19 7.20 9.84 13.42
CA ALA A 19 6.67 9.14 14.60
C ALA A 19 7.07 9.84 15.90
N SER A 20 8.15 10.64 15.89
CA SER A 20 8.61 11.36 17.07
C SER A 20 7.60 12.37 17.59
N GLU A 21 6.83 13.00 16.69
CA GLU A 21 5.78 13.96 17.05
C GLU A 21 4.62 13.31 17.81
N LEU A 22 4.43 12.00 17.62
CA LEU A 22 3.37 11.22 18.26
C LEU A 22 3.79 10.68 19.64
N ILE A 23 5.06 10.82 20.01
CA ILE A 23 5.61 10.32 21.28
C ILE A 23 5.83 11.52 22.21
N LYS A 24 4.89 11.68 23.14
CA LYS A 24 4.89 12.80 24.10
C LYS A 24 5.95 12.65 25.19
N ASP A 25 6.15 11.42 25.67
CA ASP A 25 7.05 11.14 26.79
C ASP A 25 8.35 10.47 26.28
N ASP A 26 9.48 11.13 26.58
CA ASP A 26 10.82 10.72 26.18
C ASP A 26 11.24 9.37 26.79
N ALA A 27 10.69 9.00 27.94
CA ALA A 27 10.97 7.73 28.60
C ALA A 27 10.62 6.51 27.73
N TYR A 28 9.66 6.67 26.80
CA TYR A 28 9.24 5.60 25.90
C TYR A 28 9.96 5.59 24.55
N LEU A 29 10.81 6.59 24.23
CA LEU A 29 11.56 6.63 22.98
C LEU A 29 12.37 5.36 22.71
N PRO A 30 13.06 4.75 23.70
CA PRO A 30 13.80 3.50 23.46
C PRO A 30 12.88 2.36 23.02
N MET A 31 11.67 2.27 23.58
CA MET A 31 10.68 1.26 23.22
C MET A 31 10.27 1.42 21.76
N PHE A 32 9.80 2.61 21.37
CA PHE A 32 9.38 2.86 19.99
C PHE A 32 10.53 2.68 19.00
N ARG A 33 11.75 3.12 19.35
CA ARG A 33 12.93 2.92 18.50
C ARG A 33 13.26 1.45 18.30
N ASN A 34 13.14 0.62 19.33
CA ASN A 34 13.31 -0.83 19.24
C ASN A 34 12.24 -1.46 18.32
N ARG A 35 10.98 -1.05 18.46
CA ARG A 35 9.88 -1.53 17.59
C ARG A 35 10.09 -1.13 16.13
N GLN A 36 10.46 0.12 15.86
CA GLN A 36 10.77 0.62 14.52
C GLN A 36 11.91 -0.18 13.87
N LYS A 37 12.96 -0.54 14.62
CA LYS A 37 14.06 -1.37 14.11
C LYS A 37 13.62 -2.80 13.80
N LYS A 38 12.84 -3.43 14.68
CA LYS A 38 12.43 -4.84 14.54
C LYS A 38 11.31 -5.05 13.54
N TYR A 39 10.37 -4.12 13.44
CA TYR A 39 9.11 -4.27 12.69
C TYR A 39 8.90 -3.06 11.79
N LYS A 40 9.89 -2.75 10.94
CA LYS A 40 9.93 -1.49 10.20
C LYS A 40 8.66 -1.24 9.36
N GLN A 41 8.21 -2.24 8.61
CA GLN A 41 7.05 -2.09 7.72
C GLN A 41 5.76 -1.89 8.51
N GLU A 42 5.53 -2.71 9.54
CA GLU A 42 4.36 -2.60 10.41
C GLU A 42 4.37 -1.28 11.18
N PHE A 43 5.55 -0.84 11.63
CA PHE A 43 5.73 0.44 12.30
C PHE A 43 5.39 1.62 11.38
N ASP A 44 5.94 1.66 10.18
CA ASP A 44 5.69 2.75 9.22
C ASP A 44 4.19 2.82 8.86
N GLU A 45 3.53 1.69 8.58
CA GLU A 45 2.07 1.64 8.33
C GLU A 45 1.28 2.09 9.57
N SER A 46 1.70 1.69 10.77
CA SER A 46 1.03 2.08 12.02
C SER A 46 1.01 3.59 12.24
N VAL A 47 2.09 4.28 11.87
CA VAL A 47 2.21 5.74 11.97
C VAL A 47 1.26 6.43 11.00
N GLU A 48 1.12 5.90 9.79
CA GLU A 48 0.16 6.44 8.80
C GLU A 48 -1.30 6.19 9.21
N VAL A 49 -1.59 5.05 9.85
CA VAL A 49 -2.91 4.79 10.42
C VAL A 49 -3.18 5.71 11.61
N ALA A 50 -2.20 5.93 12.49
CA ALA A 50 -2.34 6.77 13.67
C ALA A 50 -2.75 8.20 13.33
N LYS A 51 -2.17 8.80 12.28
CA LYS A 51 -2.52 10.15 11.80
C LYS A 51 -3.99 10.33 11.43
N LYS A 52 -4.69 9.24 11.09
CA LYS A 52 -6.10 9.25 10.71
C LYS A 52 -7.04 9.08 11.91
N LYS A 53 -6.50 8.90 13.12
CA LYS A 53 -7.28 8.70 14.35
C LYS A 53 -7.51 10.03 15.06
N ARG A 54 -8.57 10.07 15.86
CA ARG A 54 -8.92 11.25 16.69
C ARG A 54 -7.79 11.64 17.64
N ASP A 55 -7.12 10.66 18.22
CA ASP A 55 -5.92 10.87 19.04
C ASP A 55 -4.78 9.98 18.52
N PRO A 56 -3.93 10.51 17.64
CA PRO A 56 -2.82 9.75 17.04
C PRO A 56 -1.80 9.26 18.06
N ALA A 57 -1.48 10.06 19.09
CA ALA A 57 -0.46 9.73 20.09
C ALA A 57 -0.94 8.59 20.99
N ARG A 58 -2.17 8.70 21.53
CA ARG A 58 -2.75 7.65 22.37
C ARG A 58 -2.94 6.35 21.60
N TYR A 59 -3.36 6.44 20.34
CA TYR A 59 -3.51 5.27 19.47
C TYR A 59 -2.16 4.56 19.28
N LEU A 60 -1.12 5.29 18.86
CA LEU A 60 0.19 4.72 18.59
C LEU A 60 0.79 4.07 19.85
N ALA A 61 0.66 4.71 21.02
CA ALA A 61 1.10 4.15 22.29
C ALA A 61 0.33 2.88 22.66
N SER A 62 -0.98 2.84 22.44
CA SER A 62 -1.83 1.69 22.77
C SER A 62 -1.43 0.45 21.97
N ILE A 63 -1.25 0.58 20.65
CA ILE A 63 -0.95 -0.57 19.79
C ILE A 63 0.49 -1.08 19.97
N TRP A 64 1.45 -0.19 20.26
CA TRP A 64 2.84 -0.58 20.49
C TRP A 64 3.17 -0.92 21.95
N SER A 65 2.17 -0.86 22.84
CA SER A 65 2.32 -1.35 24.20
C SER A 65 2.65 -2.84 24.22
N VAL A 66 3.42 -3.27 25.22
CA VAL A 66 3.90 -4.66 25.32
C VAL A 66 2.74 -5.67 25.26
N LYS A 67 1.64 -5.38 25.96
CA LYS A 67 0.43 -6.22 26.01
C LYS A 67 -0.25 -6.43 24.65
N ASN A 68 -0.15 -5.45 23.75
CA ASN A 68 -0.87 -5.46 22.47
C ASN A 68 0.04 -5.79 21.28
N LEU A 69 1.34 -6.03 21.52
CA LEU A 69 2.33 -6.10 20.45
C LEU A 69 2.02 -7.22 19.45
N GLU A 70 1.81 -8.44 19.93
CA GLU A 70 1.57 -9.60 19.07
C GLU A 70 0.32 -9.41 18.20
N GLN A 71 -0.78 -9.00 18.84
CA GLN A 71 -2.04 -8.72 18.16
C GLN A 71 -1.90 -7.59 17.12
N THR A 72 -1.13 -6.55 17.46
CA THR A 72 -0.85 -5.43 16.56
C THR A 72 -0.05 -5.88 15.35
N LEU A 73 1.00 -6.70 15.55
CA LEU A 73 1.82 -7.22 14.46
C LEU A 73 0.99 -8.09 13.51
N LEU A 74 0.18 -9.00 14.05
CA LEU A 74 -0.71 -9.83 13.25
C LEU A 74 -1.65 -8.96 12.40
N TRP A 75 -2.32 -8.01 13.04
CA TRP A 75 -3.26 -7.12 12.34
C TRP A 75 -2.59 -6.27 11.27
N MET A 76 -1.41 -5.70 11.55
CA MET A 76 -0.65 -4.89 10.58
C MET A 76 -0.18 -5.71 9.40
N ARG A 77 0.33 -6.93 9.62
CA ARG A 77 0.72 -7.84 8.54
C ARG A 77 -0.46 -8.20 7.65
N SER A 78 -1.60 -8.54 8.23
CA SER A 78 -2.82 -8.81 7.43
C SER A 78 -3.30 -7.59 6.66
N ARG A 79 -3.08 -6.39 7.18
CA ARG A 79 -3.41 -5.13 6.47
C ARG A 79 -2.47 -4.90 5.29
N ILE A 80 -1.17 -5.05 5.49
CA ILE A 80 -0.15 -4.92 4.43
C ILE A 80 -0.38 -5.97 3.33
N ALA A 81 -0.62 -7.23 3.72
CA ALA A 81 -0.91 -8.31 2.78
C ALA A 81 -2.15 -8.02 1.92
N ARG A 82 -3.23 -7.50 2.53
CA ARG A 82 -4.43 -7.08 1.79
C ARG A 82 -4.13 -5.97 0.79
N ALA A 83 -3.32 -4.99 1.16
CA ALA A 83 -2.93 -3.91 0.24
C ALA A 83 -2.11 -4.44 -0.96
N VAL A 84 -1.19 -5.37 -0.72
CA VAL A 84 -0.39 -6.03 -1.77
C VAL A 84 -1.29 -6.85 -2.71
N ASN A 85 -2.18 -7.66 -2.15
CA ASN A 85 -3.10 -8.50 -2.92
C ASN A 85 -4.06 -7.66 -3.79
N GLU A 86 -4.58 -6.56 -3.25
CA GLU A 86 -5.43 -5.65 -4.01
C GLU A 86 -4.67 -5.00 -5.18
N LEU A 87 -3.42 -4.61 -4.98
CA LEU A 87 -2.57 -4.09 -6.05
C LEU A 87 -2.31 -5.15 -7.13
N ALA A 88 -2.06 -6.40 -6.73
CA ALA A 88 -1.88 -7.52 -7.64
C ALA A 88 -3.15 -7.79 -8.47
N ARG A 89 -4.32 -7.81 -7.83
CA ARG A 89 -5.63 -7.98 -8.48
C ARG A 89 -5.86 -6.90 -9.55
N ARG A 90 -5.66 -5.63 -9.20
CA ARG A 90 -5.79 -4.50 -10.15
C ARG A 90 -4.86 -4.62 -11.35
N ARG A 91 -3.63 -5.10 -11.15
CA ARG A 91 -2.68 -5.35 -12.24
C ARG A 91 -3.18 -6.46 -13.17
N GLN A 92 -3.71 -7.55 -12.61
CA GLN A 92 -4.29 -8.65 -13.38
C GLN A 92 -5.51 -8.21 -14.18
N GLU A 93 -6.45 -7.50 -13.57
CA GLU A 93 -7.63 -6.93 -14.24
C GLU A 93 -7.23 -6.01 -15.41
N LYS A 94 -6.21 -5.16 -15.20
CA LYS A 94 -5.69 -4.30 -16.27
C LYS A 94 -5.09 -5.10 -17.42
N LYS A 95 -4.43 -6.23 -17.14
CA LYS A 95 -3.90 -7.14 -18.18
C LYS A 95 -5.05 -7.81 -18.94
N ILE A 96 -6.02 -8.40 -18.24
CA ILE A 96 -7.20 -9.03 -18.85
C ILE A 96 -7.93 -8.03 -19.74
N ARG A 97 -8.25 -6.84 -19.24
CA ARG A 97 -8.91 -5.78 -20.02
C ARG A 97 -8.12 -5.35 -21.26
N LYS A 98 -6.78 -5.37 -21.21
CA LYS A 98 -5.94 -5.10 -22.39
C LYS A 98 -6.04 -6.23 -23.41
N MET A 99 -6.01 -7.48 -22.96
CA MET A 99 -6.16 -8.65 -23.83
C MET A 99 -7.56 -8.67 -24.47
N GLU A 100 -8.62 -8.45 -23.71
CA GLU A 100 -9.99 -8.35 -24.22
C GLU A 100 -10.14 -7.24 -25.27
N LYS A 101 -9.55 -6.06 -25.01
CA LYS A 101 -9.54 -4.96 -25.99
C LYS A 101 -8.79 -5.35 -27.26
N LYS A 102 -7.68 -6.08 -27.15
CA LYS A 102 -6.91 -6.56 -28.31
C LYS A 102 -7.72 -7.60 -29.10
N ALA A 103 -8.25 -8.61 -28.43
CA ALA A 103 -9.11 -9.63 -29.04
C ALA A 103 -10.33 -9.01 -29.73
N ARG A 104 -11.04 -8.08 -29.08
CA ARG A 104 -12.18 -7.38 -29.70
C ARG A 104 -11.77 -6.60 -30.96
N ARG A 105 -10.59 -5.98 -30.99
CA ARG A 105 -10.07 -5.30 -32.19
C ARG A 105 -9.76 -6.29 -33.30
N GLU A 106 -9.16 -7.43 -32.99
CA GLU A 106 -8.84 -8.49 -33.96
C GLU A 106 -10.12 -9.11 -34.53
N THR A 107 -11.13 -9.39 -33.69
CA THR A 107 -12.45 -9.84 -34.14
C THR A 107 -13.13 -8.80 -35.03
N ASN A 108 -13.12 -7.53 -34.63
CA ASN A 108 -13.68 -6.45 -35.47
C ASN A 108 -12.93 -6.29 -36.80
N TYR A 109 -11.61 -6.47 -36.81
CA TYR A 109 -10.80 -6.43 -38.02
C TYR A 109 -11.15 -7.59 -38.96
N SER A 110 -11.15 -8.83 -38.46
CA SER A 110 -11.52 -10.00 -39.25
C SER A 110 -12.95 -9.93 -39.80
N GLY A 111 -13.90 -9.41 -39.03
CA GLY A 111 -15.26 -9.15 -39.49
C GLY A 111 -15.31 -8.11 -40.62
N ARG A 112 -14.53 -7.03 -40.50
CA ARG A 112 -14.37 -6.02 -41.58
C ARG A 112 -13.72 -6.60 -42.83
N THR A 113 -12.71 -7.47 -42.69
CA THR A 113 -12.08 -8.14 -43.82
C THR A 113 -13.07 -9.01 -44.58
N ARG A 114 -13.89 -9.82 -43.88
CA ARG A 114 -14.93 -10.63 -44.52
C ARG A 114 -15.99 -9.80 -45.22
N LEU A 115 -16.45 -8.72 -44.59
CA LEU A 115 -17.39 -7.77 -45.22
C LEU A 115 -16.80 -7.15 -46.49
N SER A 116 -15.55 -6.69 -46.44
CA SER A 116 -14.87 -6.13 -47.61
C SER A 116 -14.73 -7.15 -48.75
N GLN A 117 -14.47 -8.42 -48.44
CA GLN A 117 -14.43 -9.50 -49.43
C GLN A 117 -15.81 -9.72 -50.06
N MET A 118 -16.87 -9.84 -49.26
CA MET A 118 -18.25 -9.98 -49.77
C MET A 118 -18.67 -8.82 -50.69
N TYR A 119 -18.33 -7.58 -50.32
CA TYR A 119 -18.64 -6.42 -51.16
C TYR A 119 -17.83 -6.41 -52.47
N GLY A 120 -16.56 -6.82 -52.42
CA GLY A 120 -15.73 -7.01 -53.61
C GLY A 120 -16.29 -8.09 -54.54
N ASP A 121 -16.74 -9.21 -53.99
CA ASP A 121 -17.36 -10.32 -54.75
C ASP A 121 -18.70 -9.91 -55.38
N MET A 122 -19.43 -8.96 -54.77
CA MET A 122 -20.64 -8.34 -55.33
C MET A 122 -20.35 -7.16 -56.29
N GLY A 123 -19.08 -6.84 -56.55
CA GLY A 123 -18.69 -5.74 -57.45
C GLY A 123 -18.91 -4.33 -56.88
N ILE A 124 -19.14 -4.21 -55.57
CA ILE A 124 -19.39 -2.93 -54.87
C ILE A 124 -18.11 -2.56 -54.11
N TYR A 125 -17.38 -1.54 -54.57
CA TYR A 125 -16.21 -1.04 -53.87
C TYR A 125 -16.60 0.07 -52.89
N LEU A 126 -16.49 -0.20 -51.59
CA LEU A 126 -16.65 0.81 -50.55
C LEU A 126 -15.49 1.82 -50.65
N LYS A 127 -15.78 3.09 -50.97
CA LYS A 127 -14.79 4.17 -50.92
C LYS A 127 -14.33 4.38 -49.47
N SER A 128 -13.01 4.37 -49.30
CA SER A 128 -12.27 4.67 -48.06
C SER A 128 -12.54 6.08 -47.55
#